data_AF-A0AAX3MD32-F1
#
_entry.id   AF-A0AAX3MD32-F1
#
_cell.length_a   1.000
_cell.length_b   1.000
_cell.length_c   1.000
_cell.angle_alpha   90.00
_cell.angle_beta   90.00
_cell.angle_gamma   90.00
#
_symmetry.space_group_name_H-M   'P 1'
#
loop_
_entity.id
_entity.type
_entity.pdbx_description
1 polymer ?
#
loop_
_entity_poly.entity_id
_entity_poly.type
_entity_poly.pdbx_seq_one_letter_code
_entity_poly.pdbx_strand_id
1 'polypeptide(L)'
;MESNIKGLVAAGHEMASELKAECGAVDMRSVAKLISDLATQLEVQLVRANALAEDQQKAIESIKQADAAVKLAHEKFSALAAENGRYSMSAGQADQRMAESRAVRSALGFQEDADDVSPSDLVEKIQSLITEQEILRSAHPQPLGPIMDLAIDAFNSAEMPETGMLNAFFILRDSIRVDTQATDAFLAEIERKAIRKFINSIEHILRDKLSPYDTEEMLEAMRIFLEEQSGEQK
;
A
#
# COMPACT_ATOMS: atom_id res chain seq x y z
N MET A 1 -45.64 -53.39 52.42
CA MET A 1 -45.16 -52.13 53.06
C MET A 1 -45.25 -52.15 54.58
N GLU A 2 -46.33 -52.67 55.19
CA GLU A 2 -46.47 -52.74 56.67
C GLU A 2 -45.38 -53.56 57.40
N SER A 3 -44.82 -54.61 56.78
CA SER A 3 -43.78 -55.45 57.38
C SER A 3 -42.46 -54.71 57.67
N ASN A 4 -42.04 -53.83 56.76
CA ASN A 4 -40.79 -53.07 56.92
C ASN A 4 -40.89 -52.00 57.99
N ILE A 5 -42.07 -51.37 58.13
CA ILE A 5 -42.30 -50.33 59.15
C ILE A 5 -42.25 -50.96 60.54
N LYS A 6 -42.87 -52.13 60.75
CA LYS A 6 -42.82 -52.83 62.04
C LYS A 6 -41.40 -53.27 62.43
N GLY A 7 -40.60 -53.72 61.47
CA GLY A 7 -39.18 -54.07 61.70
C GLY A 7 -38.32 -52.87 62.11
N LEU A 8 -38.48 -51.74 61.42
CA LEU A 8 -37.77 -50.49 61.77
C LEU A 8 -38.21 -49.94 63.13
N VAL A 9 -39.50 -50.03 63.46
CA VAL A 9 -40.01 -49.58 64.77
C VAL A 9 -39.49 -50.45 65.91
N ALA A 10 -39.42 -51.78 65.74
CA ALA A 10 -38.86 -52.69 66.75
C ALA A 10 -37.35 -52.44 66.97
N ALA A 11 -36.57 -52.31 65.89
CA ALA A 11 -35.16 -51.97 65.97
C ALA A 11 -34.93 -50.59 66.62
N GLY A 12 -35.81 -49.62 66.33
CA GLY A 12 -35.79 -48.32 66.98
C GLY A 12 -36.05 -48.41 68.49
N HIS A 13 -36.98 -49.26 68.93
CA HIS A 13 -37.25 -49.48 70.35
C HIS A 13 -36.13 -50.22 71.08
N GLU A 14 -35.51 -51.21 70.43
CA GLU A 14 -34.36 -51.94 70.98
C GLU A 14 -33.17 -50.99 71.16
N MET A 15 -32.82 -50.22 70.13
CA MET A 15 -31.74 -49.23 70.18
C MET A 15 -32.02 -48.14 71.22
N ALA A 16 -33.26 -47.66 71.35
CA ALA A 16 -33.64 -46.70 72.40
C ALA A 16 -33.57 -47.31 73.81
N SER A 17 -33.86 -48.60 73.96
CA SER A 17 -33.77 -49.32 75.23
C SER A 17 -32.31 -49.55 75.64
N GLU A 18 -31.44 -49.90 74.69
CA GLU A 18 -29.99 -50.02 74.88
C GLU A 18 -29.38 -48.68 75.33
N LEU A 19 -29.66 -47.60 74.60
CA LEU A 19 -29.23 -46.25 74.98
C LEU A 19 -29.74 -45.82 76.37
N LYS A 20 -30.96 -46.23 76.74
CA LYS A 20 -31.55 -45.91 78.05
C LYS A 20 -30.94 -46.75 79.19
N ALA A 21 -30.52 -47.98 78.93
CA ALA A 21 -29.84 -48.85 79.90
C ALA A 21 -28.40 -48.40 80.16
N GLU A 22 -27.72 -47.85 79.16
CA GLU A 22 -26.35 -47.33 79.27
C GLU A 22 -26.25 -45.90 79.83
N CYS A 23 -27.38 -45.21 80.05
CA CYS A 23 -27.41 -43.85 80.59
C CYS A 23 -26.71 -43.69 81.97
N GLY A 24 -26.50 -44.78 82.72
CA GLY A 24 -25.72 -44.79 83.96
C GLY A 24 -24.21 -44.98 83.79
N ALA A 25 -23.74 -45.33 82.58
CA ALA A 25 -22.35 -45.67 82.23
C ALA A 25 -21.69 -44.65 81.27
N VAL A 26 -22.41 -43.60 80.88
CA VAL A 26 -21.85 -42.50 80.07
C VAL A 26 -20.86 -41.72 80.94
N ASP A 27 -19.56 -41.98 80.79
CA ASP A 27 -18.52 -41.19 81.41
C ASP A 27 -18.51 -39.78 80.79
N MET A 28 -18.85 -38.77 81.59
CA MET A 28 -18.85 -37.37 81.16
C MET A 28 -17.48 -36.90 80.65
N ARG A 29 -16.37 -37.55 81.05
CA ARG A 29 -15.05 -37.28 80.46
C ARG A 29 -14.94 -37.73 79.01
N SER A 30 -15.53 -38.87 78.65
CA SER A 30 -15.56 -39.35 77.25
C SER A 30 -16.41 -38.45 76.37
N VAL A 31 -17.55 -37.97 76.88
CA VAL A 31 -18.40 -36.99 76.16
C VAL A 31 -17.66 -35.67 75.99
N ALA A 32 -17.02 -35.15 77.04
CA ALA A 32 -16.22 -33.92 76.96
C ALA A 32 -15.08 -34.05 75.93
N LYS A 33 -14.41 -35.21 75.88
CA LYS A 33 -13.37 -35.49 74.88
C LYS A 33 -13.93 -35.50 73.46
N LEU A 34 -15.06 -36.17 73.22
CA LEU A 34 -15.71 -36.14 71.90
C LEU A 34 -16.13 -34.73 71.48
N ILE A 35 -16.66 -33.93 72.41
CA ILE A 35 -17.00 -32.51 72.14
C ILE A 35 -15.74 -31.73 71.78
N SER A 36 -14.63 -31.93 72.51
CA SER A 36 -13.35 -31.28 72.22
C SER A 36 -12.77 -31.71 70.86
N ASP A 37 -12.82 -33.00 70.53
CA ASP A 37 -12.34 -33.54 69.26
C ASP A 37 -13.18 -33.01 68.09
N LEU A 38 -14.52 -32.94 68.25
CA LEU A 38 -15.42 -32.39 67.26
C LEU A 38 -15.21 -30.88 67.06
N ALA A 39 -15.02 -30.12 68.14
CA ALA A 39 -14.69 -28.70 68.07
C ALA A 39 -13.38 -28.46 67.30
N THR A 40 -12.35 -29.26 67.60
CA THR A 40 -11.06 -29.20 66.90
C THR A 40 -11.21 -29.57 65.42
N GLN A 41 -12.02 -30.58 65.09
CA GLN A 41 -12.30 -30.94 63.69
C GLN A 41 -13.06 -29.85 62.94
N LEU A 42 -14.02 -29.17 63.59
CA LEU A 42 -14.74 -28.03 63.00
C LEU A 42 -13.79 -26.87 62.71
N GLU A 43 -12.86 -26.55 63.61
CA GLU A 43 -11.82 -25.55 63.36
C GLU A 43 -10.93 -25.90 62.16
N VAL A 44 -10.47 -27.16 62.07
CA VAL A 44 -9.67 -27.64 60.93
C VAL A 44 -10.46 -27.54 59.62
N GLN A 45 -11.75 -27.90 59.64
CA GLN A 45 -12.61 -27.81 58.45
C GLN A 45 -12.84 -26.35 58.04
N LEU A 46 -13.00 -25.43 58.98
CA LEU A 46 -13.14 -24.00 58.71
C LEU A 46 -11.89 -23.43 58.04
N VAL A 47 -10.69 -23.78 58.54
CA VAL A 47 -9.43 -23.36 57.92
C VAL A 47 -9.28 -23.92 56.51
N ARG A 48 -9.60 -25.20 56.30
CA ARG A 48 -9.55 -25.83 54.96
C ARG A 48 -10.55 -25.20 53.98
N ALA A 49 -11.76 -24.90 54.44
CA ALA A 49 -12.79 -24.24 53.63
C ALA A 49 -12.35 -22.83 53.21
N ASN A 50 -11.75 -22.07 54.12
CA ASN A 50 -11.21 -20.73 53.81
C ASN A 50 -10.06 -20.79 52.80
N ALA A 51 -9.12 -21.73 52.96
CA ALA A 51 -8.04 -21.92 52.00
C ALA A 51 -8.55 -22.30 50.60
N LEU A 52 -9.53 -23.20 50.53
CA LEU A 52 -10.16 -23.60 49.26
C LEU A 52 -10.89 -22.42 48.61
N ALA A 53 -11.59 -21.59 49.39
CA ALA A 53 -12.27 -20.40 48.88
C ALA A 53 -11.28 -19.37 48.30
N GLU A 54 -10.14 -19.18 48.96
CA GLU A 54 -9.08 -18.30 48.48
C GLU A 54 -8.46 -18.81 47.16
N ASP A 55 -8.16 -20.10 47.08
CA ASP A 55 -7.64 -20.72 45.86
C ASP A 55 -8.64 -20.66 44.70
N GLN A 56 -9.93 -20.88 44.98
CA GLN A 56 -10.99 -20.71 43.99
C GLN A 56 -11.10 -19.26 43.50
N GLN A 57 -10.98 -18.28 44.40
CA GLN A 57 -10.99 -16.87 44.04
C GLN A 57 -9.80 -16.53 43.12
N LYS A 58 -8.59 -17.00 43.44
CA LYS A 58 -7.39 -16.82 42.59
C LYS A 58 -7.58 -17.46 41.21
N ALA A 59 -8.16 -18.67 41.16
CA ALA A 59 -8.44 -19.35 39.90
C ALA A 59 -9.44 -18.56 39.04
N ILE A 60 -10.50 -18.02 39.65
CA ILE A 60 -11.50 -17.18 38.95
C ILE A 60 -10.84 -15.94 38.36
N GLU A 61 -9.98 -15.26 39.11
CA GLU A 61 -9.26 -14.07 38.63
C GLU A 61 -8.30 -14.42 37.50
N SER A 62 -7.56 -15.52 37.61
CA SER A 62 -6.69 -16.02 36.54
C SER A 62 -7.47 -16.32 35.25
N ILE A 63 -8.66 -16.94 35.36
CA ILE A 63 -9.52 -17.23 34.20
C ILE A 63 -10.03 -15.94 33.56
N LYS A 64 -10.43 -14.94 34.35
CA LYS A 64 -10.85 -13.64 33.82
C LYS A 64 -9.72 -12.93 33.07
N GLN A 65 -8.50 -12.98 33.60
CA GLN A 65 -7.33 -12.41 32.94
C GLN A 65 -7.02 -13.14 31.62
N ALA A 66 -7.12 -14.47 31.60
CA ALA A 66 -6.94 -15.26 30.38
C ALA A 66 -7.99 -14.94 29.31
N ASP A 67 -9.27 -14.80 29.69
CA ASP A 67 -10.35 -14.43 28.77
C ASP A 67 -10.13 -13.04 28.15
N ALA A 68 -9.69 -12.07 28.95
CA ALA A 68 -9.33 -10.73 28.46
C ALA A 68 -8.15 -10.78 27.48
N ALA A 69 -7.12 -11.59 27.77
CA ALA A 69 -5.97 -11.76 26.88
C ALA A 69 -6.36 -12.42 25.54
N VAL A 70 -7.27 -13.41 25.56
CA VAL A 70 -7.79 -14.05 24.34
C VAL A 70 -8.60 -13.08 23.49
N LYS A 71 -9.46 -12.26 24.10
CA LYS A 71 -10.21 -11.21 23.38
C LYS A 71 -9.28 -10.20 22.70
N LEU A 72 -8.28 -9.70 23.44
CA LEU A 72 -7.29 -8.78 22.89
C LEU A 72 -6.48 -9.43 21.75
N ALA A 73 -6.09 -10.70 21.90
CA ALA A 73 -5.41 -11.43 20.84
C ALA A 73 -6.29 -11.57 19.59
N HIS A 74 -7.57 -11.90 19.76
CA HIS A 74 -8.52 -11.99 18.66
C HIS A 74 -8.68 -10.66 17.91
N GLU A 75 -8.81 -9.55 18.64
CA GLU A 75 -8.85 -8.21 18.06
C GLU A 75 -7.57 -7.89 17.27
N LYS A 76 -6.39 -8.19 17.83
CA LYS A 76 -5.11 -7.99 17.14
C LYS A 76 -4.98 -8.84 15.88
N PHE A 77 -5.37 -10.11 15.94
CA PHE A 77 -5.35 -10.98 14.76
C PHE A 77 -6.34 -10.51 13.69
N SER A 78 -7.52 -10.05 14.09
CA SER A 78 -8.50 -9.47 13.16
C SER A 78 -7.97 -8.22 12.48
N ALA A 79 -7.33 -7.31 13.24
CA ALA A 79 -6.68 -6.12 12.71
C ALA A 79 -5.55 -6.47 11.73
N LEU A 80 -4.70 -7.44 12.10
CA LEU A 80 -3.60 -7.89 11.24
C LEU A 80 -4.10 -8.58 9.97
N ALA A 81 -5.19 -9.33 10.04
CA ALA A 81 -5.84 -9.93 8.87
C ALA A 81 -6.39 -8.85 7.92
N ALA A 82 -7.01 -7.80 8.46
CA ALA A 82 -7.47 -6.66 7.67
C ALA A 82 -6.29 -5.92 7.01
N GLU A 83 -5.20 -5.73 7.74
CA GLU A 83 -3.98 -5.10 7.22
C GLU A 83 -3.35 -5.93 6.09
N ASN A 84 -3.18 -7.24 6.31
CA ASN A 84 -2.71 -8.16 5.27
C ASN A 84 -3.63 -8.20 4.04
N GLY A 85 -4.95 -8.07 4.24
CA GLY A 85 -5.91 -7.92 3.13
C GLY A 85 -5.67 -6.67 2.28
N ARG A 86 -5.15 -5.57 2.86
CA ARG A 86 -4.76 -4.37 2.10
C ARG A 86 -3.49 -4.58 1.27
N TYR A 87 -2.60 -5.46 1.72
CA TYR A 87 -1.38 -5.80 1.00
C TYR A 87 -1.58 -6.96 0.00
N SER A 88 -2.65 -7.74 0.15
CA SER A 88 -3.05 -8.75 -0.82
C SER A 88 -3.56 -8.08 -2.10
N MET A 89 -2.63 -7.67 -2.95
CA MET A 89 -2.94 -7.30 -4.33
C MET A 89 -3.50 -8.52 -5.05
N SER A 90 -4.72 -8.41 -5.56
CA SER A 90 -5.24 -9.45 -6.46
C SER A 90 -4.41 -9.47 -7.75
N ALA A 91 -4.38 -10.60 -8.45
CA ALA A 91 -3.70 -10.69 -9.75
C ALA A 91 -4.13 -9.55 -10.70
N GLY A 92 -5.43 -9.26 -10.74
CA GLY A 92 -5.96 -8.15 -11.54
C GLY A 92 -5.49 -6.76 -11.09
N GLN A 93 -5.28 -6.52 -9.80
CA GLN A 93 -4.72 -5.25 -9.31
C GLN A 93 -3.23 -5.10 -9.67
N ALA A 94 -2.47 -6.20 -9.64
CA ALA A 94 -1.08 -6.19 -10.07
C ALA A 94 -0.97 -5.89 -11.58
N ASP A 95 -1.79 -6.56 -12.40
CA ASP A 95 -1.86 -6.34 -13.85
C ASP A 95 -2.26 -4.90 -14.17
N GLN A 96 -3.27 -4.36 -13.46
CA GLN A 96 -3.68 -2.97 -13.62
C GLN A 96 -2.55 -1.99 -13.31
N ARG A 97 -1.84 -2.15 -12.17
CA ARG A 97 -0.74 -1.26 -11.83
C ARG A 97 0.43 -1.35 -12.80
N MET A 98 0.73 -2.54 -13.33
CA MET A 98 1.73 -2.69 -14.39
C MET A 98 1.29 -1.96 -15.65
N ALA A 99 0.04 -2.11 -16.08
CA ALA A 99 -0.50 -1.40 -17.24
C ALA A 99 -0.45 0.13 -17.06
N GLU A 100 -0.85 0.63 -15.89
CA GLU A 100 -0.78 2.06 -15.55
C GLU A 100 0.67 2.56 -15.57
N SER A 101 1.62 1.81 -14.99
CA SER A 101 3.04 2.15 -15.01
C SER A 101 3.60 2.21 -16.44
N ARG A 102 3.27 1.23 -17.29
CA ARG A 102 3.68 1.22 -18.70
C ARG A 102 3.11 2.42 -19.45
N ALA A 103 1.84 2.74 -19.24
CA ALA A 103 1.19 3.90 -19.87
C ALA A 103 1.88 5.22 -19.48
N VAL A 104 2.22 5.41 -18.21
CA VAL A 104 2.95 6.60 -17.74
C VAL A 104 4.34 6.69 -18.34
N ARG A 105 5.09 5.57 -18.35
CA ARG A 105 6.43 5.50 -18.98
C ARG A 105 6.36 5.88 -20.46
N SER A 106 5.42 5.28 -21.19
CA SER A 106 5.17 5.55 -22.61
C SER A 106 4.84 7.03 -22.86
N ALA A 107 3.96 7.62 -22.04
CA ALA A 107 3.57 9.03 -22.14
C ALA A 107 4.74 10.00 -21.87
N LEU A 108 5.67 9.63 -20.99
CA LEU A 108 6.86 10.42 -20.66
C LEU A 108 8.04 10.16 -21.62
N GLY A 109 7.87 9.27 -22.62
CA GLY A 109 8.86 8.96 -23.64
C GLY A 109 9.88 7.89 -23.23
N PHE A 110 9.66 7.19 -22.12
CA PHE A 110 10.46 6.04 -21.71
C PHE A 110 10.00 4.75 -22.40
N GLN A 111 10.89 3.76 -22.46
CA GLN A 111 10.49 2.41 -22.85
C GLN A 111 9.58 1.81 -21.76
N GLU A 112 8.49 1.16 -22.17
CA GLU A 112 7.46 0.64 -21.25
C GLU A 112 8.06 -0.35 -20.23
N ASP A 113 8.92 -1.25 -20.72
CA ASP A 113 9.56 -2.31 -19.96
C ASP A 113 11.07 -2.06 -19.71
N ALA A 114 11.49 -0.79 -19.69
CA ALA A 114 12.86 -0.48 -19.31
C ALA A 114 13.11 -0.80 -17.83
N ASP A 115 14.25 -1.47 -17.56
CA ASP A 115 14.71 -1.83 -16.22
C ASP A 115 15.54 -0.72 -15.55
N ASP A 116 15.94 0.30 -16.31
CA ASP A 116 16.78 1.43 -15.88
C ASP A 116 15.98 2.70 -15.54
N VAL A 117 14.65 2.66 -15.59
CA VAL A 117 13.79 3.81 -15.28
C VAL A 117 13.39 3.80 -13.81
N SER A 118 14.03 4.67 -13.04
CA SER A 118 13.72 4.87 -11.63
C SER A 118 12.51 5.80 -11.44
N PRO A 119 11.82 5.73 -10.28
CA PRO A 119 10.75 6.68 -9.97
C PRO A 119 11.20 8.14 -9.99
N SER A 120 12.46 8.44 -9.65
CA SER A 120 13.01 9.79 -9.73
C SER A 120 13.07 10.32 -11.16
N ASP A 121 13.43 9.49 -12.13
CA ASP A 121 13.51 9.90 -13.54
C ASP A 121 12.13 10.32 -14.07
N LEU A 122 11.08 9.60 -13.67
CA LEU A 122 9.70 9.94 -14.00
C LEU A 122 9.29 11.28 -13.37
N VAL A 123 9.64 11.49 -12.10
CA VAL A 123 9.33 12.73 -11.38
C VAL A 123 10.06 13.92 -11.99
N GLU A 124 11.34 13.78 -12.33
CA GLU A 124 12.12 14.82 -13.00
C GLU A 124 11.51 15.19 -14.36
N LYS A 125 11.11 14.19 -15.16
CA LYS A 125 10.45 14.44 -16.45
C LYS A 125 9.10 15.15 -16.29
N ILE A 126 8.29 14.75 -15.32
CA ILE A 126 7.02 15.42 -14.99
C ILE A 126 7.28 16.85 -14.56
N GLN A 127 8.26 17.08 -13.69
CA GLN A 127 8.57 18.42 -13.20
C GLN A 127 9.06 19.33 -14.34
N SER A 128 9.89 18.81 -15.24
CA SER A 128 10.33 19.52 -16.45
C SER A 128 9.13 19.93 -17.32
N LEU A 129 8.17 19.03 -17.55
CA LEU A 129 6.95 19.33 -18.31
C LEU A 129 6.08 20.38 -17.62
N ILE A 130 5.94 20.30 -16.29
CA ILE A 130 5.20 21.30 -15.50
C ILE A 130 5.85 22.66 -15.67
N THR A 131 7.17 22.76 -15.53
CA THR A 131 7.89 24.03 -15.69
C THR A 131 7.73 24.61 -17.10
N GLU A 132 7.80 23.78 -18.15
CA GLU A 132 7.57 24.23 -19.53
C GLU A 132 6.14 24.76 -19.71
N GLN A 133 5.14 24.06 -19.16
CA GLN A 133 3.73 24.48 -19.20
C GLN A 133 3.48 25.79 -18.45
N GLU A 134 4.14 26.03 -17.32
CA GLU A 134 4.04 27.28 -16.58
C GLU A 134 4.64 28.46 -17.36
N ILE A 135 5.77 28.25 -18.03
CA ILE A 135 6.39 29.27 -18.89
C ILE A 135 5.46 29.58 -20.08
N LEU A 136 4.93 28.56 -20.76
CA LEU A 136 3.99 28.76 -21.88
C LEU A 136 2.73 29.51 -21.46
N ARG A 137 2.17 29.20 -20.28
CA ARG A 137 0.97 29.87 -19.75
C ARG A 137 1.23 31.33 -19.38
N SER A 138 2.46 31.68 -19.00
CA SER A 138 2.84 33.04 -18.62
C SER A 138 3.41 33.86 -19.80
N ALA A 139 3.66 33.24 -20.95
CA ALA A 139 4.15 33.90 -22.14
C ALA A 139 3.07 34.76 -22.81
N HIS A 140 3.02 36.03 -22.43
CA HIS A 140 2.21 37.04 -23.09
C HIS A 140 3.01 38.35 -23.25
N PRO A 141 2.74 39.16 -24.29
CA PRO A 141 3.37 40.46 -24.40
C PRO A 141 2.97 41.32 -23.21
N GLN A 142 3.93 42.01 -22.60
CA GLN A 142 3.60 42.93 -21.51
C GLN A 142 2.90 44.17 -22.07
N PRO A 143 1.74 44.58 -21.52
CA PRO A 143 1.09 45.81 -21.95
C PRO A 143 2.00 47.00 -21.65
N LEU A 144 2.14 47.92 -22.62
CA LEU A 144 2.97 49.13 -22.49
C LEU A 144 4.46 48.85 -22.21
N GLY A 145 4.97 47.69 -22.65
CA GLY A 145 6.39 47.34 -22.56
C GLY A 145 7.18 47.69 -23.83
N PRO A 146 8.53 47.59 -23.80
CA PRO A 146 9.41 47.96 -24.91
C PRO A 146 9.11 47.23 -26.23
N ILE A 147 8.66 45.98 -26.14
CA ILE A 147 8.25 45.19 -27.30
C ILE A 147 6.95 45.74 -27.91
N MET A 148 6.02 46.20 -27.07
CA MET A 148 4.78 46.82 -27.54
C MET A 148 5.08 48.14 -28.25
N ASP A 149 6.00 48.94 -27.72
CA ASP A 149 6.44 50.19 -28.36
C ASP A 149 7.10 49.90 -29.71
N LEU A 150 8.00 48.91 -29.77
CA LEU A 150 8.63 48.47 -31.01
C LEU A 150 7.61 47.98 -32.06
N ALA A 151 6.58 47.26 -31.62
CA ALA A 151 5.50 46.81 -32.50
C ALA A 151 4.65 47.99 -33.02
N ILE A 152 4.37 48.99 -32.17
CA ILE A 152 3.66 50.21 -32.56
C ILE A 152 4.47 51.03 -33.56
N ASP A 153 5.78 51.18 -33.33
CA ASP A 153 6.68 51.87 -34.25
C ASP A 153 6.75 51.14 -35.60
N ALA A 154 6.88 49.81 -35.58
CA ALA A 154 6.86 49.00 -36.79
C ALA A 154 5.53 49.14 -37.56
N PHE A 155 4.40 49.22 -36.85
CA PHE A 155 3.09 49.48 -37.45
C PHE A 155 3.01 50.86 -38.11
N ASN A 156 3.45 51.91 -37.41
CA ASN A 156 3.36 53.30 -37.86
C ASN A 156 4.39 53.64 -38.95
N SER A 157 5.49 52.90 -39.03
CA SER A 157 6.57 53.13 -40.00
C SER A 157 6.28 52.61 -41.41
N ALA A 158 5.32 51.71 -41.58
CA ALA A 158 5.01 51.10 -42.86
C ALA A 158 4.08 51.97 -43.71
N GLU A 159 4.38 52.09 -45.02
CA GLU A 159 3.54 52.83 -45.97
C GLU A 159 2.16 52.19 -46.20
N MET A 160 2.09 50.85 -46.11
CA MET A 160 0.86 50.08 -46.27
C MET A 160 0.40 49.53 -44.91
N PRO A 161 -0.87 49.70 -44.53
CA PRO A 161 -1.37 49.28 -43.23
C PRO A 161 -1.23 47.77 -43.02
N GLU A 162 -1.39 46.95 -44.06
CA GLU A 162 -1.23 45.50 -43.99
C GLU A 162 0.20 45.07 -43.65
N THR A 163 1.20 45.81 -44.17
CA THR A 163 2.61 45.54 -43.87
C THR A 163 2.96 45.93 -42.44
N GLY A 164 2.45 47.08 -41.98
CA GLY A 164 2.59 47.51 -40.59
C GLY A 164 1.99 46.52 -39.61
N MET A 165 0.78 46.01 -39.90
CA MET A 165 0.13 44.97 -39.09
C MET A 165 0.96 43.69 -39.03
N LEU A 166 1.49 43.24 -40.17
CA LEU A 166 2.26 42.01 -40.25
C LEU A 166 3.60 42.13 -39.50
N ASN A 167 4.29 43.26 -39.63
CA ASN A 167 5.54 43.52 -38.91
C ASN A 167 5.32 43.57 -37.40
N ALA A 168 4.28 44.28 -36.95
CA ALA A 168 3.91 44.32 -35.53
C ALA A 168 3.53 42.93 -35.00
N PHE A 169 2.79 42.15 -35.79
CA PHE A 169 2.44 40.77 -35.45
C PHE A 169 3.68 39.88 -35.26
N PHE A 170 4.65 39.93 -36.17
CA PHE A 170 5.87 39.14 -36.04
C PHE A 170 6.68 39.52 -34.81
N ILE A 171 6.83 40.81 -34.52
CA ILE A 171 7.52 41.29 -33.31
C ILE A 171 6.85 40.76 -32.04
N LEU A 172 5.52 40.89 -31.94
CA LEU A 172 4.78 40.42 -30.77
C LEU A 172 4.81 38.89 -30.65
N ARG A 173 4.62 38.17 -31.75
CA ARG A 173 4.69 36.70 -31.79
C ARG A 173 6.07 36.20 -31.36
N ASP A 174 7.13 36.77 -31.91
CA ASP A 174 8.49 36.30 -31.66
C ASP A 174 8.94 36.65 -30.23
N SER A 175 8.40 37.73 -29.64
CA SER A 175 8.67 38.11 -28.25
C SER A 175 8.11 37.16 -27.18
N ILE A 176 7.12 36.33 -27.55
CA ILE A 176 6.50 35.35 -26.65
C ILE A 176 6.82 33.92 -27.05
N ARG A 177 7.71 33.73 -28.03
CA ARG A 177 8.15 32.42 -28.44
C ARG A 177 9.00 31.84 -27.33
N VAL A 178 8.50 30.78 -26.69
CA VAL A 178 9.18 30.03 -25.64
C VAL A 178 9.82 28.80 -26.26
N ASP A 179 11.06 28.50 -25.88
CA ASP A 179 11.71 27.25 -26.26
C ASP A 179 11.05 26.08 -25.52
N THR A 180 10.51 25.13 -26.28
CA THR A 180 9.75 23.99 -25.77
C THR A 180 10.60 22.73 -25.78
N GLN A 181 11.59 22.66 -24.90
CA GLN A 181 12.62 21.60 -24.93
C GLN A 181 12.04 20.18 -24.91
N ALA A 182 10.96 19.91 -24.15
CA ALA A 182 10.36 18.59 -24.15
C ALA A 182 9.63 18.30 -25.47
N THR A 183 8.95 19.30 -26.03
CA THR A 183 8.28 19.19 -27.33
C THR A 183 9.29 19.00 -28.46
N ASP A 184 10.40 19.74 -28.45
CA ASP A 184 11.47 19.64 -29.44
C ASP A 184 12.17 18.28 -29.36
N ALA A 185 12.46 17.79 -28.14
CA ALA A 185 13.01 16.46 -27.94
C ALA A 185 12.05 15.35 -28.42
N PHE A 186 10.75 15.53 -28.22
CA PHE A 186 9.72 14.62 -28.72
C PHE A 186 9.65 14.61 -30.25
N LEU A 187 9.69 15.78 -30.90
CA LEU A 187 9.74 15.89 -32.35
C LEU A 187 10.99 15.22 -32.92
N ALA A 188 12.15 15.42 -32.30
CA ALA A 188 13.38 14.73 -32.68
C ALA A 188 13.30 13.21 -32.50
N GLU A 189 12.59 12.71 -31.49
CA GLU A 189 12.33 11.27 -31.31
C GLU A 189 11.40 10.72 -32.42
N ILE A 190 10.35 11.45 -32.79
CA ILE A 190 9.48 11.07 -33.90
C ILE A 190 10.29 10.97 -35.20
N GLU A 191 11.12 11.98 -35.46
CA GLU A 191 11.97 12.01 -36.64
C GLU A 191 12.94 10.81 -36.64
N ARG A 192 13.61 10.54 -35.52
CA ARG A 192 14.47 9.34 -35.37
C ARG A 192 13.70 8.03 -35.59
N LYS A 193 12.48 7.91 -35.09
CA LYS A 193 11.62 6.73 -35.32
C LYS A 193 11.22 6.59 -36.79
N ALA A 194 10.91 7.69 -37.47
CA ALA A 194 10.57 7.70 -38.89
C ALA A 194 11.77 7.27 -39.74
N ILE A 195 12.96 7.85 -39.47
CA ILE A 195 14.22 7.48 -40.12
C ILE A 195 14.51 5.99 -39.91
N ARG A 196 14.36 5.47 -38.68
CA ARG A 196 14.59 4.05 -38.38
C ARG A 196 13.66 3.13 -39.18
N LYS A 197 12.36 3.48 -39.29
CA LYS A 197 11.42 2.71 -40.12
C LYS A 197 11.81 2.72 -41.59
N PHE A 198 12.26 3.87 -42.10
CA PHE A 198 12.71 4.01 -43.48
C PHE A 198 13.96 3.16 -43.77
N ILE A 199 14.97 3.20 -42.88
CA ILE A 199 16.19 2.39 -42.99
C ILE A 199 15.85 0.90 -43.02
N ASN A 200 15.00 0.42 -42.11
CA ASN A 200 14.60 -0.99 -42.08
C ASN A 200 13.90 -1.42 -43.39
N SER A 201 13.10 -0.53 -43.99
CA SER A 201 12.45 -0.77 -45.28
C SER A 201 13.48 -0.92 -46.40
N ILE A 202 14.49 -0.05 -46.44
CA ILE A 202 15.59 -0.13 -47.42
C ILE A 202 16.41 -1.40 -47.20
N GLU A 203 16.79 -1.71 -45.97
CA GLU A 203 17.55 -2.92 -45.65
C GLU A 203 16.84 -4.18 -46.17
N HIS A 204 15.53 -4.26 -45.97
CA HIS A 204 14.75 -5.38 -46.49
C HIS A 204 14.80 -5.48 -48.02
N ILE A 205 14.71 -4.35 -48.73
CA ILE A 205 14.82 -4.30 -50.19
C ILE A 205 16.22 -4.70 -50.65
N LEU A 206 17.27 -4.20 -50.01
CA LEU A 206 18.65 -4.51 -50.37
C LEU A 206 18.94 -5.99 -50.19
N ARG A 207 18.52 -6.59 -49.06
CA ARG A 207 18.68 -8.03 -48.79
C ARG A 207 17.90 -8.92 -49.78
N ASP A 208 16.81 -8.42 -50.38
CA ASP A 208 16.04 -9.14 -51.40
C ASP A 208 16.65 -9.01 -52.81
N LYS A 209 17.32 -7.89 -53.10
CA LYS A 209 17.78 -7.56 -54.47
C LYS A 209 19.27 -7.70 -54.71
N LEU A 210 20.10 -7.69 -53.67
CA LEU A 210 21.55 -7.73 -53.78
C LEU A 210 22.16 -9.00 -53.17
N SER A 211 23.42 -9.25 -53.50
CA SER A 211 24.19 -10.28 -52.83
C SER A 211 24.46 -9.89 -51.37
N PRO A 212 24.75 -10.83 -50.47
CA PRO A 212 25.07 -10.53 -49.07
C PRO A 212 26.25 -9.56 -48.92
N TYR A 213 27.25 -9.65 -49.81
CA TYR A 213 28.41 -8.76 -49.79
C TYR A 213 28.02 -7.33 -50.19
N ASP A 214 27.30 -7.17 -51.31
CA ASP A 214 26.90 -5.85 -51.80
C ASP A 214 25.86 -5.19 -50.87
N THR A 215 25.04 -5.99 -50.18
CA THR A 215 24.08 -5.50 -49.18
C THR A 215 24.81 -4.84 -48.01
N GLU A 216 25.80 -5.52 -47.42
CA GLU A 216 26.54 -4.98 -46.28
C GLU A 216 27.37 -3.75 -46.69
N GLU A 217 27.92 -3.72 -47.91
CA GLU A 217 28.61 -2.54 -48.44
C GLU A 217 27.67 -1.33 -48.57
N MET A 218 26.45 -1.51 -49.08
CA MET A 218 25.47 -0.42 -49.19
C MET A 218 24.91 0.03 -47.83
N LEU A 219 24.70 -0.89 -46.89
CA LEU A 219 24.25 -0.55 -45.54
C LEU A 219 25.31 0.27 -44.78
N GLU A 220 26.59 -0.07 -44.97
CA GLU A 220 27.69 0.67 -44.35
C GLU A 220 27.86 2.07 -44.98
N ALA A 221 27.72 2.19 -46.30
CA ALA A 221 27.71 3.49 -46.97
C ALA A 221 26.56 4.39 -46.47
N MET A 222 25.37 3.82 -46.24
CA MET A 222 24.23 4.54 -45.65
C MET A 222 24.49 4.95 -44.20
N ARG A 223 25.15 4.11 -43.39
CA ARG A 223 25.54 4.44 -42.01
C ARG A 223 26.45 5.66 -41.98
N ILE A 224 27.51 5.65 -42.80
CA ILE A 224 28.47 6.76 -42.89
C ILE A 224 27.77 8.05 -43.32
N PHE A 225 26.91 8.00 -44.36
CA PHE A 225 26.17 9.17 -44.82
C PHE A 225 25.28 9.78 -43.72
N LEU A 226 24.62 8.95 -42.91
CA LEU A 226 23.79 9.43 -41.80
C LEU A 226 24.63 10.01 -40.65
N GLU A 227 25.81 9.45 -40.39
CA GLU A 227 26.76 9.99 -39.41
C GLU A 227 27.33 11.35 -39.86
N GLU A 228 27.60 11.53 -41.15
CA GLU A 228 28.05 12.81 -41.72
C GLU A 228 26.95 13.90 -41.62
N GLN A 229 25.70 13.56 -41.94
CA GLN A 229 24.58 14.51 -41.86
C GLN A 229 24.20 14.91 -40.42
N SER A 230 24.48 14.05 -39.44
CA SER A 230 24.25 14.36 -38.02
C SER A 230 25.39 15.17 -37.38
N GLY A 231 26.57 15.21 -38.00
CA GLY A 231 27.70 16.05 -37.59
C GLY A 231 27.60 17.53 -37.98
N GLU A 232 26.75 17.88 -38.95
CA GLU A 232 26.62 19.25 -39.48
C GLU A 232 25.62 20.15 -38.71
N GLN A 233 24.96 19.63 -37.67
CA GLN A 233 23.98 20.38 -36.86
C GLN A 233 24.50 20.89 -35.49
N LYS A 234 25.80 21.11 -35.31
CA LYS A 234 26.36 21.76 -34.10
C LYS A 234 26.71 23.23 -34.29
#